data_AF-A0A4Y9JD29-F1
#
_entry.id   AF-A0A4Y9JD29-F1
#
_cell.length_a   1.000
_cell.length_b   1.000
_cell.length_c   1.000
_cell.angle_alpha   90.00
_cell.angle_beta   90.00
_cell.angle_gamma   90.00
#
_symmetry.space_group_name_H-M   'P 1'
#
loop_
_entity.id
_entity.type
_entity.pdbx_description
1 polymer ?
#
loop_
_entity_poly.entity_id
_entity_poly.type
_entity_poly.pdbx_seq_one_letter_code
_entity_poly.pdbx_strand_id
1 'polypeptide(L)' 'MVEHLPRLYQRSVSLISQYWHGKMTKEDFIKSFHRLEDRIHHEIEVKNRQQKKGIESDQTT' A
#
# COMPACT_ATOMS: atom_id res chain seq x y z
N MET A 1 6.99 11.29 -8.20
CA MET A 1 7.47 10.19 -7.34
C MET A 1 6.26 9.46 -6.77
N VAL A 2 6.31 8.13 -6.63
CA VAL A 2 5.21 7.32 -6.06
C VAL A 2 5.10 7.61 -4.55
N GLU A 3 4.43 8.72 -4.19
CA GLU A 3 4.28 9.24 -2.82
C GLU A 3 3.29 8.46 -1.94
N HIS A 4 2.67 7.39 -2.46
CA HIS A 4 1.54 6.74 -1.79
C HIS A 4 1.95 5.67 -0.78
N LEU A 5 3.04 4.94 -1.01
CA LEU A 5 3.49 3.84 -0.12
C LEU A 5 3.74 4.28 1.34
N PRO A 6 4.52 5.35 1.62
CA PRO A 6 4.73 5.80 3.00
C PRO A 6 3.42 6.17 3.72
N ARG A 7 2.48 6.79 3.00
CA ARG A 7 1.16 7.15 3.55
C ARG A 7 0.29 5.92 3.82
N LEU A 8 0.40 4.88 2.99
CA LEU A 8 -0.31 3.61 3.20
C LEU A 8 0.22 2.87 4.43
N TYR A 9 1.54 2.86 4.64
CA TYR A 9 2.13 2.29 5.87
C TYR A 9 1.79 3.11 7.12
N GLN A 10 1.75 4.44 7.03
CA GLN A 10 1.26 5.26 8.16
C GLN A 10 -0.21 4.92 8.51
N ARG A 11 -1.01 4.61 7.49
CA ARG A 11 -2.41 4.22 7.67
C ARG A 11 -2.58 2.84 8.29
N SER A 12 -1.67 1.89 8.03
CA SER A 12 -1.71 0.58 8.71
C SER A 12 -1.44 0.72 10.21
N VAL A 13 -0.45 1.53 10.60
CA VAL A 13 -0.18 1.84 12.01
C VAL A 13 -1.39 2.49 12.68
N SER A 14 -2.07 3.40 11.99
CA SER A 14 -3.27 4.05 12.50
C SER A 14 -4.43 3.08 12.73
N LEU A 15 -4.67 2.14 11.80
CA LEU A 15 -5.71 1.12 11.94
C LEU A 15 -5.41 0.16 13.10
N ILE A 16 -4.16 -0.27 13.25
CA ILE A 16 -3.72 -1.13 14.35
C ILE A 16 -3.94 -0.42 15.69
N SER A 17 -3.55 0.86 15.79
CA SER A 17 -3.76 1.66 17.01
C SER A 17 -5.24 1.80 17.35
N GLN A 18 -6.11 2.09 16.36
CA GLN A 18 -7.56 2.20 16.59
C GLN A 18 -8.17 0.90 17.09
N TYR A 19 -7.77 -0.25 16.52
CA TYR A 19 -8.21 -1.55 17.00
C TYR A 19 -7.72 -1.85 18.41
N TRP A 20 -6.43 -1.60 18.69
CA TRP A 20 -5.81 -1.85 20.00
C TRP A 20 -6.45 -1.03 21.13
N HIS A 21 -6.84 0.21 20.84
CA HIS A 21 -7.55 1.07 21.80
C HIS A 21 -9.06 0.84 21.85
N GLY A 22 -9.58 -0.21 21.19
CA GLY A 22 -11.02 -0.53 21.20
C GLY A 22 -11.91 0.48 20.48
N LYS A 23 -11.32 1.37 19.66
CA LYS A 23 -12.06 2.37 18.87
C LYS A 23 -12.66 1.79 17.59
N MET A 24 -12.36 0.53 17.30
CA MET A 24 -12.78 -0.18 16.10
C MET A 24 -13.02 -1.66 16.44
N THR A 25 -14.06 -2.25 15.84
CA THR A 25 -14.36 -3.67 16.03
C THR A 25 -13.36 -4.55 15.26
N LYS A 26 -13.28 -5.83 15.62
CA LYS A 26 -12.43 -6.80 14.90
C LYS A 26 -12.86 -6.95 13.44
N GLU A 27 -14.16 -6.98 13.16
CA GLU A 27 -14.68 -7.09 11.79
C GLU A 27 -14.32 -5.85 10.95
N ASP A 28 -14.52 -4.65 11.49
CA ASP A 28 -14.19 -3.41 10.80
C ASP A 28 -12.67 -3.26 10.58
N PHE A 29 -11.87 -3.72 11.53
CA PHE A 29 -10.42 -3.77 11.39
C PHE A 29 -10.01 -4.68 10.23
N ILE A 30 -10.46 -5.93 10.21
CA ILE A 30 -10.09 -6.90 9.16
C ILE A 30 -10.49 -6.36 7.78
N LYS A 31 -11.71 -5.85 7.64
CA LYS A 31 -12.21 -5.28 6.38
C LYS A 31 -11.39 -4.07 5.92
N SER A 32 -11.04 -3.19 6.84
CA SER A 32 -10.23 -1.99 6.54
C SER A 32 -8.79 -2.34 6.23
N PHE A 33 -8.25 -3.36 6.89
CA PHE A 33 -6.87 -3.82 6.71
C PHE A 33 -6.68 -4.54 5.37
N HIS A 34 -7.57 -5.46 4.99
CA HIS A 34 -7.52 -6.09 3.66
C HIS A 34 -7.60 -5.07 2.51
N ARG A 35 -8.50 -4.08 2.62
CA ARG A 35 -8.59 -3.00 1.61
C ARG A 35 -7.30 -2.18 1.50
N LEU A 36 -6.58 -2.02 2.61
CA LEU A 36 -5.30 -1.33 2.63
C LEU A 36 -4.20 -2.19 1.99
N GLU A 37 -4.18 -3.48 2.31
CA GLU A 37 -3.27 -4.46 1.74
C GLU A 37 -3.39 -4.54 0.21
N ASP A 38 -4.62 -4.62 -0.32
CA ASP A 38 -4.89 -4.60 -1.77
C ASP A 38 -4.30 -3.35 -2.45
N ARG A 39 -4.43 -2.18 -1.81
CA ARG A 39 -3.86 -0.94 -2.32
C ARG A 39 -2.34 -0.94 -2.29
N ILE A 40 -1.72 -1.48 -1.23
CA ILE A 40 -0.27 -1.60 -1.14
C ILE A 40 0.25 -2.52 -2.24
N HIS A 41 -0.39 -3.67 -2.47
CA HIS A 41 -0.03 -4.58 -3.55
C HIS A 41 -0.15 -3.92 -4.93
N HIS A 42 -1.24 -3.19 -5.16
CA HIS A 42 -1.43 -2.45 -6.40
C HIS A 42 -0.31 -1.42 -6.65
N GLU A 43 0.03 -0.61 -5.64
CA GLU A 43 1.10 0.40 -5.76
C GLU A 43 2.47 -0.23 -5.99
N ILE A 44 2.78 -1.35 -5.34
CA ILE A 44 4.01 -2.12 -5.56
C ILE A 44 4.05 -2.64 -7.00
N GLU A 45 2.94 -3.19 -7.50
CA GLU A 45 2.86 -3.70 -8.85
C GLU A 45 3.03 -2.60 -9.89
N VAL A 46 2.38 -1.44 -9.70
CA VAL A 46 2.52 -0.27 -10.58
C VAL A 46 3.97 0.21 -10.59
N LYS A 47 4.62 0.30 -9.42
CA LYS A 47 6.03 0.69 -9.32
C LYS A 47 6.95 -0.29 -10.06
N ASN A 48 6.72 -1.60 -9.90
CA ASN A 48 7.49 -2.63 -10.59
C ASN A 48 7.29 -2.59 -12.11
N ARG A 49 6.06 -2.35 -12.58
CA ARG A 49 5.77 -2.16 -14.01
C ARG A 49 6.44 -0.92 -14.58
N GLN A 50 6.46 0.19 -13.84
CA GLN A 50 7.15 1.42 -14.24
C GLN A 50 8.67 1.23 -14.31
N GLN A 51 9.27 0.53 -13.34
CA GLN A 51 10.71 0.22 -13.37
C GLN A 51 11.08 -0.66 -14.58
N LYS A 52 10.29 -1.70 -14.89
CA LYS A 52 10.55 -2.55 -16.07
C LYS A 52 10.54 -1.77 -17.38
N LYS A 53 9.59 -0.85 -17.56
CA LYS A 53 9.50 -0.02 -18.77
C LYS A 53 10.68 0.93 -18.95
N GLY A 54 11.22 1.47 -17.85
CA GLY A 54 12.41 2.34 -17.91
C GLY A 54 13.67 1.59 -18.34
N ILE A 55 13.80 0.32 -17.97
CA ILE A 55 14.95 -0.53 -18.33
C ILE A 55 14.91 -0.95 -19.80
N GLU A 56 13.72 -1.23 -20.36
CA GLU A 56 13.58 -1.59 -21.79
C GLU A 56 13.89 -0.41 -22.72
N SER A 57 13.59 0.82 -22.32
CA SER A 57 13.91 2.03 -23.09
C SER A 57 15.41 2.37 -23.14
N ASP A 58 16.17 2.02 -22.10
CA ASP A 58 17.63 2.26 -22.05
C ASP A 58 18.44 1.22 -22.83
N GLN A 59 17.85 0.07 -23.20
CA GLN A 59 18.52 -0.99 -23.98
C GLN A 59 18.34 -0.87 -25.50
N THR A 60 17.54 0.08 -25.97
CA THR A 60 17.23 0.27 -27.41
C THR A 60 17.83 1.53 -28.04
N THR A 61 18.72 2.24 -27.33
CA THR A 61 19.51 3.37 -27.86
C THR A 61 20.99 3.04 -27.84
#